data_AF-X1TCS8-F1
#
_entry.id   AF-X1TCS8-F1
#
_cell.length_a   1.000
_cell.length_b   1.000
_cell.length_c   1.000
_cell.angle_alpha   90.00
_cell.angle_beta   90.00
_cell.angle_gamma   90.00
#
_symmetry.space_group_name_H-M   'P 1'
#
loop_
_entity.id
_entity.type
_entity.pdbx_description
1 polymer ?
#
loop_
_entity_poly.entity_id
_entity_poly.type
_entity_poly.pdbx_seq_one_letter_code
_entity_poly.pdbx_strand_id
1 'polypeptide(L)' 'MPSINVRGLLPATERVEAEEVAALPPPAADQLDRIVKLRTRGRAKIYICLRNSDDSYAWIQMAISE' A
#
# COMPACT_ATOMS: atom_id res chain seq x y z
N MET A 1 14.88 2.16 44.10
CA MET A 1 15.04 2.57 42.69
C MET A 1 14.44 1.47 41.82
N PRO A 2 13.34 1.68 41.06
CA PRO A 2 12.88 0.66 40.12
C PRO A 2 13.64 0.81 38.80
N SER A 3 14.36 -0.24 38.41
CA SER A 3 15.04 -0.35 37.13
C SER A 3 14.02 -0.59 36.02
N ILE A 4 13.87 0.38 35.10
CA ILE A 4 13.00 0.25 33.94
C ILE A 4 13.67 -0.67 32.93
N ASN A 5 13.08 -1.85 32.72
CA ASN A 5 13.49 -2.81 31.70
C ASN A 5 12.92 -2.35 30.34
N VAL A 6 13.64 -1.52 29.58
CA VAL A 6 13.24 -1.13 28.22
C VAL A 6 13.61 -2.27 27.26
N ARG A 7 12.83 -3.35 27.31
CA ARG A 7 12.88 -4.39 26.27
C ARG A 7 12.26 -3.83 24.99
N GLY A 8 13.13 -3.34 24.11
CA GLY A 8 12.93 -3.35 22.66
C GLY A 8 11.56 -2.88 22.17
N LEU A 9 11.22 -1.61 22.38
CA LEU A 9 10.30 -0.94 21.46
C LEU A 9 11.02 -0.87 20.11
N LEU A 10 10.77 -1.84 19.24
CA LEU A 10 10.94 -1.62 17.81
C LEU A 10 10.19 -0.32 17.49
N PRO A 11 10.78 0.62 16.73
CA PRO A 11 10.04 1.80 16.29
C PRO A 11 8.74 1.29 15.69
N ALA A 12 7.61 1.84 16.12
CA ALA A 12 6.32 1.47 15.57
C ALA A 12 6.46 1.56 14.06
N THR A 13 6.59 0.41 13.39
CA THR A 13 6.64 0.39 11.93
C THR A 13 5.28 0.93 11.57
N GLU A 14 5.26 2.19 11.14
CA GLU A 14 4.06 2.85 10.68
C GLU A 14 3.55 1.94 9.57
N ARG A 15 2.53 1.14 9.90
CA ARG A 15 1.93 0.25 8.94
C ARG A 15 1.29 1.21 7.96
N VAL A 16 1.95 1.42 6.83
CA VAL A 16 1.33 2.04 5.67
C VAL A 16 0.24 1.07 5.26
N GLU A 17 -0.93 1.22 5.86
CA GLU A 17 -2.11 0.45 5.49
C GLU A 17 -2.44 0.87 4.07
N ALA A 18 -2.30 -0.08 3.14
CA ALA A 18 -2.71 0.13 1.76
C ALA A 18 -4.18 0.56 1.76
N GLU A 19 -4.46 1.74 1.23
CA GLU A 19 -5.79 2.32 1.25
C GLU A 19 -6.78 1.40 0.55
N GLU A 20 -7.85 1.03 1.25
CA GLU A 20 -8.87 0.15 0.69
C GLU A 20 -9.80 0.96 -0.22
N VAL A 21 -9.78 0.65 -1.51
CA VAL A 21 -10.58 1.34 -2.54
C VAL A 21 -11.63 0.40 -3.13
N ALA A 22 -12.80 0.95 -3.47
CA ALA A 22 -13.88 0.19 -4.12
C ALA A 22 -13.62 -0.03 -5.63
N ALA A 23 -12.90 0.89 -6.25
CA ALA A 23 -12.43 0.82 -7.63
C ALA A 23 -11.07 1.51 -7.73
N LEU A 24 -10.23 1.10 -8.67
CA LEU A 24 -8.97 1.80 -8.92
C LEU A 24 -9.27 3.17 -9.53
N PRO A 25 -8.80 4.27 -8.94
CA PRO A 25 -8.91 5.58 -9.57
C PRO A 25 -8.06 5.61 -10.86
N PRO A 26 -8.30 6.55 -11.77
CA PRO A 26 -7.43 6.76 -12.93
C PRO A 26 -5.97 6.92 -12.47
N PRO A 27 -5.02 6.18 -13.07
CA PRO A 27 -3.61 6.34 -12.72
C PRO A 27 -3.10 7.71 -13.17
N ALA A 28 -2.41 8.41 -12.28
CA ALA A 28 -1.97 9.78 -12.49
C ALA A 28 -0.74 10.10 -11.62
N ALA A 29 -0.12 11.27 -11.85
CA ALA A 29 1.12 11.68 -11.18
C ALA A 29 0.97 11.81 -9.65
N ASP A 30 -0.20 12.26 -9.19
CA ASP A 30 -0.57 12.35 -7.78
C ASP A 30 -0.78 10.98 -7.12
N GLN A 31 -0.88 9.93 -7.92
CA GLN A 31 -1.04 8.54 -7.48
C GLN A 31 0.28 7.76 -7.51
N LEU A 32 1.37 8.34 -8.01
CA LEU A 32 2.66 7.66 -8.13
C LEU A 32 3.13 7.09 -6.78
N ASP A 33 3.63 5.86 -6.78
CA ASP A 33 4.08 5.10 -5.60
C ASP A 33 2.98 4.82 -4.55
N ARG A 34 1.73 5.20 -4.83
CA ARG A 34 0.59 4.88 -3.96
C ARG A 34 0.30 3.38 -4.04
N ILE A 35 0.13 2.76 -2.88
CA ILE A 35 -0.29 1.37 -2.74
C ILE A 35 -1.75 1.35 -2.32
N VAL A 36 -2.59 0.66 -3.11
CA VAL A 36 -4.03 0.54 -2.83
C VAL A 36 -4.43 -0.93 -2.77
N LYS A 37 -5.41 -1.21 -1.92
CA LYS A 37 -6.02 -2.52 -1.77
C LYS A 37 -7.41 -2.48 -2.38
N LEU A 38 -7.60 -3.17 -3.50
CA LEU A 38 -8.89 -3.31 -4.16
C LEU A 38 -9.55 -4.62 -3.71
N ARG A 39 -10.72 -4.55 -3.08
CA ARG A 39 -11.54 -5.73 -2.79
C ARG A 39 -12.51 -6.01 -3.91
N THR A 40 -12.32 -7.14 -4.61
CA THR A 40 -13.23 -7.61 -5.66
C THR A 40 -13.72 -9.02 -5.35
N ARG A 41 -15.04 -9.21 -5.27
CA ARG A 41 -15.67 -10.54 -5.11
C ARG A 41 -15.05 -11.40 -4.00
N GLY A 42 -14.79 -10.79 -2.84
CA GLY A 42 -14.22 -11.48 -1.67
C GLY A 42 -12.70 -11.66 -1.69
N ARG A 43 -11.99 -11.26 -2.75
CA ARG A 43 -10.51 -11.27 -2.80
C ARG A 43 -9.97 -9.86 -2.68
N ALA A 44 -8.92 -9.68 -1.90
CA ALA A 44 -8.18 -8.44 -1.86
C ALA A 44 -7.00 -8.50 -2.84
N LYS A 45 -6.88 -7.51 -3.70
CA LYS A 45 -5.76 -7.34 -4.62
C LYS A 45 -5.00 -6.08 -4.27
N ILE A 46 -3.68 -6.17 -4.24
CA ILE A 46 -2.82 -5.02 -3.94
C ILE A 46 -2.27 -4.49 -5.26
N TYR A 47 -2.39 -3.19 -5.47
CA TYR A 47 -1.89 -2.49 -6.64
C TYR A 47 -0.95 -1.36 -6.24
N ILE A 48 0.03 -1.09 -7.08
CA ILE A 48 0.91 0.09 -7.01
C ILE A 48 0.83 0.87 -8.32
N CYS A 49 0.78 2.19 -8.25
CA CYS A 49 0.80 3.04 -9.43
C CYS A 49 2.25 3.41 -9.78
N LEU A 50 2.66 3.09 -11.00
CA LEU A 50 4.01 3.34 -11.51
C LEU A 50 3.96 4.18 -12.79
N ARG A 51 5.00 4.98 -13.02
CA ARG A 51 5.24 5.65 -14.30
C ARG A 51 5.84 4.65 -15.28
N ASN A 52 5.28 4.55 -16.48
CA ASN A 52 5.82 3.72 -17.56
C ASN A 52 6.87 4.50 -18.39
N SER A 53 7.49 3.82 -19.35
CA SER A 53 8.51 4.42 -20.24
C SER A 53 7.96 5.49 -21.18
N ASP A 54 6.65 5.52 -21.40
CA ASP A 54 5.97 6.48 -22.29
C ASP A 54 5.43 7.70 -21.52
N ASP A 55 5.96 7.96 -20.32
CA ASP A 55 5.55 9.06 -19.44
C ASP A 55 4.08 9.04 -19.00
N SER A 56 3.42 7.89 -19.11
CA SER A 56 2.08 7.63 -18.58
C SER A 56 2.13 6.86 -17.25
N TYR A 57 0.99 6.75 -16.57
CA TYR A 57 0.88 6.07 -15.28
C TYR A 57 0.01 4.83 -15.40
N ALA A 58 0.35 3.77 -14.68
CA ALA A 58 -0.39 2.51 -14.69
C ALA A 58 -0.43 1.84 -13.32
N TRP A 59 -1.55 1.18 -13.03
CA TRP A 59 -1.71 0.31 -11.86
C TRP A 59 -1.15 -1.08 -12.16
N ILE A 60 -0.18 -1.51 -11.36
CA ILE A 60 0.42 -2.84 -11.43
C ILE A 60 -0.04 -3.67 -10.24
N GLN A 61 -0.63 -4.83 -10.49
CA GLN A 61 -1.02 -5.76 -9.43
C GLN A 61 0.23 -6.39 -8.83
N MET A 62 0.45 -6.21 -7.53
CA MET A 62 1.60 -6.77 -6.83
C MET A 62 1.28 -8.12 -6.18
N ALA A 63 0.08 -8.26 -5.61
CA ALA A 63 -0.30 -9.43 -4.83
C ALA A 63 -1.81 -9.65 -4.80
N ILE A 64 -2.19 -10.87 -4.42
CA ILE A 64 -3.55 -11.24 -4.04
C ILE A 64 -3.47 -11.72 -2.58
N SER A 65 -4.31 -11.14 -1.73
CA SER A 65 -4.51 -11.58 -0.35
C SER A 65 -5.84 -12.33 -0.30
N GLU A 66 -5.76 -13.58 0.16
CA GLU A 66 -6.91 -14.45 0.47
C GLU A 66 -7.51 -14.10 1.84
#